data_AF-A0A935FUW9-F1
#
_entry.id   AF-A0A935FUW9-F1
#
_cell.length_a   1.000
_cell.length_b   1.000
_cell.length_c   1.000
_cell.angle_alpha   90.00
_cell.angle_beta   90.00
_cell.angle_gamma   90.00
#
_symmetry.space_group_name_H-M   'P 1'
#
loop_
_entity.id
_entity.type
_entity.pdbx_description
1 polymer ?
#
loop_
_entity_poly.entity_id
_entity_poly.type
_entity_poly.pdbx_seq_one_letter_code
_entity_poly.pdbx_strand_id
1 'polypeptide(L)' 'MNEELLKRITTDPAVLSGKPVIRGMRITVEQILIAREL' A
#
# COMPACT_ATOMS: atom_id res chain seq x y z
N MET A 1 -9.70 11.19 -11.94
CA MET A 1 -9.91 11.46 -10.50
C MET A 1 -9.83 10.14 -9.74
N ASN A 2 -8.62 9.76 -9.33
CA ASN A 2 -8.28 8.59 -8.48
C ASN A 2 -7.22 8.98 -7.43
N GLU A 3 -6.83 10.24 -7.39
CA GLU A 3 -5.70 10.74 -6.59
C GLU A 3 -5.95 10.62 -5.08
N GLU A 4 -7.22 10.62 -4.66
CA GLU A 4 -7.60 10.35 -3.27
C GLU A 4 -7.20 8.93 -2.80
N LEU A 5 -7.16 7.95 -3.70
CA LEU A 5 -6.68 6.61 -3.37
C LEU A 5 -5.18 6.59 -3.11
N LEU A 6 -4.41 7.39 -3.87
CA LEU A 6 -2.97 7.53 -3.67
C LEU A 6 -2.63 8.10 -2.29
N LYS A 7 -3.46 9.00 -1.75
CA LYS A 7 -3.29 9.56 -0.39
C LYS A 7 -3.40 8.51 0.71
N ARG A 8 -3.98 7.33 0.44
CA ARG A 8 -4.05 6.22 1.38
C ARG A 8 -2.76 5.41 1.43
N ILE A 9 -1.83 5.60 0.52
CA ILE A 9 -0.53 4.91 0.54
C ILE A 9 0.40 5.65 1.50
N THR A 10 1.04 4.92 2.41
CA THR A 10 2.00 5.45 3.38
C THR A 10 3.26 4.61 3.40
N THR A 11 4.40 5.24 3.72
CA THR A 11 5.69 4.56 3.92
C THR A 11 6.22 4.91 5.31
N ASP A 12 6.53 3.89 6.10
CA ASP A 12 7.14 4.04 7.43
C ASP A 12 8.22 2.95 7.56
N PRO A 13 9.50 3.31 7.75
CA PRO A 13 10.58 2.33 7.93
C PRO A 13 10.33 1.29 9.04
N ALA A 14 9.55 1.65 10.07
CA ALA A 14 9.18 0.75 11.16
C ALA A 14 8.07 -0.25 10.77
N VAL A 15 7.37 -0.05 9.65
CA VAL A 15 6.26 -0.87 9.18
C VAL A 15 6.64 -1.61 7.91
N LEU A 16 6.56 -2.95 7.93
CA LEU A 16 6.83 -3.82 6.78
C LEU A 16 8.10 -3.42 5.99
N SER A 17 9.19 -3.16 6.73
CA SER A 17 10.50 -2.80 6.18
C SER A 17 10.49 -1.54 5.30
N GLY A 18 9.56 -0.60 5.54
CA GLY A 18 9.46 0.64 4.78
C GLY A 18 8.76 0.50 3.42
N LYS A 19 8.22 -0.67 3.09
CA LYS A 19 7.45 -0.86 1.85
C LYS A 19 6.20 0.03 1.86
N PRO A 20 5.74 0.53 0.71
CA PRO A 20 4.46 1.23 0.61
C PRO A 20 3.29 0.34 1.04
N VAL A 21 2.50 0.81 2.00
CA VAL A 21 1.34 0.11 2.57
C VAL A 21 0.07 0.93 2.47
N ILE A 22 -1.08 0.26 2.54
CA ILE A 22 -2.37 0.95 2.67
C ILE A 22 -2.60 1.38 4.12
N ARG A 23 -2.89 2.67 4.34
CA ARG A 23 -3.15 3.25 5.66
C ARG A 23 -4.24 2.48 6.41
N GLY A 24 -3.93 2.12 7.65
CA GLY A 24 -4.83 1.34 8.52
C GLY A 24 -4.81 -0.16 8.25
N MET A 25 -3.92 -0.64 7.37
CA MET A 25 -3.78 -2.05 7.01
C MET A 25 -2.32 -2.48 7.15
N ARG A 26 -2.10 -3.80 7.25
CA ARG A 26 -0.77 -4.43 7.20
C ARG A 26 -0.57 -5.19 5.87
N ILE A 27 -0.91 -4.52 4.76
CA ILE A 27 -0.82 -5.06 3.40
C ILE A 27 -0.02 -4.08 2.55
N THR A 28 0.94 -4.59 1.77
CA THR A 28 1.74 -3.77 0.84
C THR A 28 0.95 -3.49 -0.44
N VAL A 29 1.27 -2.37 -1.11
CA VAL A 29 0.69 -2.05 -2.42
C VAL A 29 1.00 -3.15 -3.44
N GLU A 30 2.21 -3.69 -3.40
CA GLU A 30 2.67 -4.83 -4.22
C GLU A 30 1.74 -6.05 -4.12
N GLN A 31 1.35 -6.45 -2.91
CA GLN A 31 0.45 -7.61 -2.69
C GLN A 31 -0.91 -7.42 -3.35
N ILE A 32 -1.47 -6.20 -3.33
CA ILE A 32 -2.76 -5.89 -3.94
C ILE A 32 -2.66 -5.93 -5.47
N LEU A 33 -1.57 -5.42 -6.04
CA LEU A 33 -1.34 -5.44 -7.48
C LEU A 33 -1.21 -6.88 -8.00
N ILE A 34 -0.40 -7.71 -7.32
CA ILE A 34 -0.25 -9.14 -7.67
C ILE A 34 -1.60 -9.86 -7.58
N ALA A 35 -2.37 -9.64 -6.52
CA ALA A 35 -3.67 -10.30 -6.34
C ALA A 35 -4.73 -9.89 -7.38
N ARG A 36 -4.57 -8.73 -8.03
CA ARG A 36 -5.47 -8.26 -9.10
C ARG A 36 -5.13 -8.82 -10.48
N GLU A 37 -3.94 -9.39 -10.64
CA GLU A 37 -3.46 -9.96 -11.91
C GLU A 37 -3.65 -11.48 -12.00
N LEU A 38 -4.30 -12.09 -10.99
CA LEU A 38 -4.75 -13.48 -10.95
C LEU A 38 -6.24 -13.58 -11.27
#